data_AF-A0A3G9JGS6-F1
#
_entry.id   AF-A0A3G9JGS6-F1
#
_cell.length_a   1.000
_cell.length_b   1.000
_cell.length_c   1.000
_cell.angle_alpha   90.00
_cell.angle_beta   90.00
_cell.angle_gamma   90.00
#
_symmetry.space_group_name_H-M   'P 1'
#
loop_
_entity.id
_entity.type
_entity.pdbx_description
1 polymer ?
#
loop_
_entity_poly.entity_id
_entity_poly.type
_entity_poly.pdbx_seq_one_letter_code
_entity_poly.pdbx_strand_id
1 'polypeptide(L)'
;MQAQGRHHYYRLTSSKVAEVMEEIASLAPPAPTRSLRESDQAKALRFARTCYEHLAGELGVSITNALLKKGYIKESNEKYQLTNLGEQWLIAFGVKIDGLNRLASSIPRHIDWTERHHHIGGPIAVGITRRLLELGWVTRGPVRRSIVLTDAGRIHIQREFNFE
;
A
#
# COMPACT_ATOMS: atom_id res chain seq x y z
N MET A 1 -26.90 -3.44 3.54
CA MET A 1 -26.72 -4.60 2.65
C MET A 1 -27.42 -4.27 1.34
N GLN A 2 -26.71 -4.37 0.21
CA GLN A 2 -27.30 -4.20 -1.13
C GLN A 2 -27.18 -5.52 -1.88
N ALA A 3 -28.29 -6.03 -2.40
CA ALA A 3 -28.29 -7.21 -3.26
C ALA A 3 -28.09 -6.78 -4.72
N GLN A 4 -27.18 -7.43 -5.44
CA GLN A 4 -27.05 -7.28 -6.89
C GLN A 4 -26.88 -8.68 -7.49
N GLY A 5 -27.95 -9.20 -8.10
CA GLY A 5 -28.00 -10.56 -8.61
C GLY A 5 -27.79 -11.58 -7.48
N ARG A 6 -26.85 -12.52 -7.67
CA ARG A 6 -26.50 -13.55 -6.68
C ARG A 6 -25.57 -13.06 -5.57
N HIS A 7 -25.13 -11.80 -5.63
CA HIS A 7 -24.15 -11.26 -4.70
C HIS A 7 -24.81 -10.31 -3.69
N HIS A 8 -24.37 -10.41 -2.44
CA HIS A 8 -24.74 -9.51 -1.36
C HIS A 8 -23.54 -8.64 -1.01
N TYR A 9 -23.70 -7.33 -1.16
CA TYR A 9 -22.69 -6.34 -0.82
C TYR A 9 -22.93 -5.85 0.60
N TYR A 10 -21.89 -6.02 1.42
CA TYR A 10 -21.83 -5.52 2.79
C TYR A 10 -20.85 -4.35 2.85
N ARG A 11 -21.14 -3.39 3.73
CA ARG A 11 -20.23 -2.30 4.05
C ARG A 11 -19.76 -2.50 5.48
N LEU A 12 -18.47 -2.27 5.73
CA LEU A 12 -17.92 -2.31 7.08
C LEU A 12 -18.37 -1.08 7.85
N THR A 13 -18.77 -1.27 9.11
CA THR A 13 -19.28 -0.20 9.97
C THR A 13 -18.20 0.82 10.34
N SER A 14 -16.93 0.42 10.37
CA SER A 14 -15.80 1.29 10.66
C SER A 14 -14.49 0.72 10.13
N SER A 15 -13.44 1.55 10.09
CA SER A 15 -12.07 1.11 9.81
C SER A 15 -11.58 0.07 10.82
N LYS A 16 -12.00 0.17 12.09
CA LYS A 16 -11.63 -0.80 13.14
C LYS A 16 -12.11 -2.22 12.83
N VAL A 17 -13.31 -2.37 12.25
CA VAL A 17 -13.80 -3.69 11.80
C VAL A 17 -12.92 -4.24 10.69
N ALA A 18 -12.44 -3.38 9.80
CA ALA A 18 -11.58 -3.77 8.71
C ALA A 18 -10.21 -4.25 9.21
N GLU A 19 -9.62 -3.56 10.19
CA GLU A 19 -8.37 -3.98 10.86
C GLU A 19 -8.50 -5.40 11.46
N VAL A 20 -9.58 -5.69 12.19
CA VAL A 20 -9.80 -7.03 12.77
C VAL A 20 -9.96 -8.10 11.68
N MET A 21 -10.68 -7.79 10.60
CA MET A 21 -10.81 -8.74 9.48
C MET A 21 -9.47 -9.00 8.79
N GLU A 22 -8.61 -7.98 8.66
CA GLU A 22 -7.26 -8.12 8.13
C GLU A 22 -6.38 -9.00 9.05
N GLU A 23 -6.46 -8.81 10.37
CA GLU A 23 -5.75 -9.66 11.34
C GLU A 23 -6.19 -11.13 11.26
N ILE A 24 -7.50 -11.41 11.22
CA ILE A 24 -8.01 -12.78 11.08
C ILE A 24 -7.58 -13.41 9.75
N ALA A 25 -7.65 -12.64 8.65
CA ALA A 25 -7.24 -13.12 7.33
C ALA A 25 -5.74 -13.46 7.28
N SER A 26 -4.90 -12.76 8.06
CA SER A 26 -3.46 -13.06 8.16
C SER A 26 -3.16 -14.44 8.76
N LEU A 27 -4.11 -15.04 9.50
CA LEU A 27 -3.97 -16.35 10.11
C LEU A 27 -4.49 -17.49 9.21
N ALA A 28 -5.32 -17.17 8.21
CA ALA A 28 -5.92 -18.15 7.33
C ALA A 28 -4.90 -18.73 6.33
N PRO A 29 -5.00 -20.02 5.98
CA PRO A 29 -4.21 -20.58 4.89
C PRO A 29 -4.64 -19.95 3.55
N PRO A 30 -3.72 -19.81 2.58
CA PRO A 30 -4.07 -19.33 1.25
C PRO A 30 -5.11 -20.26 0.60
N ALA A 31 -6.12 -19.66 -0.04
CA ALA A 31 -7.12 -20.43 -0.76
C ALA A 31 -6.48 -21.24 -1.90
N PRO A 32 -6.92 -22.49 -2.14
CA PRO A 32 -6.36 -23.31 -3.20
C PRO A 32 -6.68 -22.71 -4.57
N THR A 33 -5.65 -22.52 -5.41
CA THR A 33 -5.81 -22.07 -6.80
C THR A 33 -6.28 -23.23 -7.67
N ARG A 34 -7.39 -23.06 -8.39
CA ARG A 34 -8.02 -24.11 -9.21
C ARG A 34 -7.81 -23.91 -10.72
N SER A 35 -7.16 -22.81 -11.12
CA SER A 35 -6.82 -22.55 -12.52
C SER A 35 -5.58 -21.65 -12.67
N LEU A 36 -4.98 -21.65 -13.87
CA LEU A 36 -3.89 -20.74 -14.23
C LEU A 36 -4.31 -19.27 -14.07
N ARG A 37 -5.53 -18.93 -14.52
CA ARG A 37 -6.08 -17.58 -14.38
C ARG A 37 -6.14 -17.13 -12.93
N GLU A 38 -6.62 -17.98 -12.02
CA GLU A 38 -6.65 -17.67 -10.59
C GLU A 38 -5.24 -17.51 -10.01
N SER A 39 -4.28 -18.34 -10.44
CA SER A 39 -2.88 -18.22 -10.05
C SER A 39 -2.29 -16.87 -10.48
N ASP A 40 -2.51 -16.46 -11.72
CA ASP A 40 -1.99 -15.19 -12.24
C ASP A 40 -2.62 -13.98 -11.56
N GLN A 41 -3.91 -14.04 -11.25
CA GLN A 41 -4.58 -13.00 -10.46
C GLN A 41 -4.02 -12.89 -9.04
N ALA A 42 -3.77 -14.03 -8.39
CA ALA A 42 -3.17 -14.06 -7.07
C ALA A 42 -1.73 -13.50 -7.08
N LYS A 43 -0.93 -13.85 -8.09
CA LYS A 43 0.42 -13.28 -8.29
C LYS A 43 0.38 -11.77 -8.48
N ALA A 44 -0.53 -11.27 -9.32
CA ALA A 44 -0.69 -9.84 -9.55
C ALA A 44 -1.02 -9.07 -8.25
N LEU A 45 -1.95 -9.60 -7.43
CA LEU A 45 -2.34 -8.98 -6.16
C LEU A 45 -1.26 -9.09 -5.08
N ARG A 46 -0.44 -10.15 -5.10
CA ARG A 46 0.71 -10.30 -4.21
C ARG A 46 1.79 -9.27 -4.54
N PHE A 47 2.12 -9.12 -5.82
CA PHE A 47 3.16 -8.19 -6.26
C PHE A 47 2.84 -6.74 -5.88
N ALA A 48 1.69 -6.22 -6.32
CA ALA A 48 1.26 -4.87 -5.96
C ALA A 48 -0.26 -4.72 -6.03
N ARG A 49 -0.84 -4.08 -5.02
CA ARG A 49 -2.26 -3.77 -4.96
C ARG A 49 -2.52 -2.53 -4.12
N THR A 50 -3.77 -2.08 -4.04
CA THR A 50 -4.17 -1.11 -3.02
C THR A 50 -4.73 -1.81 -1.78
N CYS A 51 -4.26 -1.48 -0.57
CA CYS A 51 -4.87 -1.94 0.70
C CYS A 51 -6.14 -1.14 1.04
N TYR A 52 -6.17 0.12 0.62
CA TYR A 52 -7.38 0.94 0.46
C TYR A 52 -7.19 1.82 -0.78
N GLU A 53 -6.76 3.05 -0.54
CA GLU A 53 -6.29 4.00 -1.56
C GLU A 53 -4.76 4.11 -1.58
N HIS A 54 -4.05 3.33 -0.75
CA HIS A 54 -2.59 3.28 -0.69
C HIS A 54 -2.03 1.92 -1.10
N LEU A 55 -0.79 1.94 -1.58
CA LEU A 55 -0.05 0.80 -2.11
C LEU A 55 0.28 -0.24 -1.02
N ALA A 56 0.14 -1.51 -1.40
CA ALA A 56 0.40 -2.70 -0.62
C ALA A 56 0.88 -3.83 -1.55
N GLY A 57 1.00 -5.03 -1.03
CA GLY A 57 1.74 -6.12 -1.65
C GLY A 57 3.24 -5.96 -1.45
N GLU A 58 3.99 -6.82 -2.11
CA GLU A 58 5.46 -6.80 -2.12
C GLU A 58 6.00 -5.40 -2.40
N LEU A 59 5.48 -4.71 -3.43
CA LEU A 59 5.91 -3.36 -3.76
C LEU A 59 5.64 -2.35 -2.64
N GLY A 60 4.47 -2.40 -2.00
CA GLY A 60 4.13 -1.48 -0.90
C GLY A 60 4.99 -1.68 0.34
N VAL A 61 5.31 -2.94 0.66
CA VAL A 61 6.24 -3.31 1.74
C VAL A 61 7.66 -2.85 1.40
N SER A 62 8.14 -3.12 0.19
CA SER A 62 9.47 -2.71 -0.26
C SER A 62 9.66 -1.19 -0.24
N ILE A 63 8.66 -0.42 -0.69
CA ILE A 63 8.70 1.04 -0.56
C ILE A 63 8.77 1.44 0.92
N THR A 64 7.96 0.84 1.79
CA THR A 64 7.99 1.15 3.23
C THR A 64 9.38 0.89 3.83
N ASN A 65 9.99 -0.24 3.51
CA ASN A 65 11.33 -0.60 3.95
C ASN A 65 12.40 0.38 3.42
N ALA A 66 12.28 0.83 2.17
CA ALA A 66 13.17 1.85 1.63
C ALA A 66 13.06 3.19 2.36
N LEU A 67 11.84 3.63 2.70
CA LEU A 67 11.61 4.86 3.47
C LEU A 67 12.25 4.76 4.87
N LEU A 68 12.16 3.59 5.51
CA LEU A 68 12.83 3.32 6.80
C LEU A 68 14.36 3.35 6.64
N LYS A 69 14.91 2.62 5.65
CA LYS A 69 16.36 2.53 5.39
C LYS A 69 16.98 3.90 5.07
N LYS A 70 16.24 4.76 4.36
CA LYS A 70 16.66 6.15 4.05
C LYS A 70 16.41 7.14 5.20
N GLY A 71 15.80 6.70 6.30
CA GLY A 71 15.50 7.56 7.46
C GLY A 71 14.41 8.60 7.20
N TYR A 72 13.59 8.42 6.17
CA TYR A 72 12.44 9.30 5.87
C TYR A 72 11.29 9.07 6.87
N ILE A 73 11.15 7.83 7.32
CA ILE A 73 10.26 7.47 8.42
C ILE A 73 11.06 6.67 9.45
N LYS A 74 10.58 6.65 10.70
CA LYS A 74 11.10 5.82 11.79
C LYS A 74 9.97 5.11 12.51
N GLU A 75 10.26 3.98 13.15
CA GLU A 75 9.28 3.31 14.00
C GLU A 75 9.06 4.08 15.30
N SER A 76 7.80 4.18 15.72
CA SER A 76 7.40 4.83 16.99
C SER A 76 6.05 4.29 17.45
N ASN A 77 6.02 3.53 18.56
CA ASN A 77 4.82 3.07 19.26
C ASN A 77 3.69 2.59 18.33
N GLU A 78 3.91 1.44 17.70
CA GLU A 78 2.99 0.79 16.74
C GLU A 78 2.61 1.59 15.49
N LYS A 79 3.30 2.72 15.27
CA LYS A 79 3.14 3.58 14.11
C LYS A 79 4.50 3.86 13.48
N TYR A 80 4.49 4.45 12.30
CA TYR A 80 5.66 5.14 11.80
C TYR A 80 5.57 6.62 12.15
N GLN A 81 6.72 7.28 12.20
CA GLN A 81 6.83 8.71 12.37
C GLN A 81 7.62 9.29 11.21
N LEU A 82 7.06 10.29 10.52
CA LEU A 82 7.74 11.07 9.51
C LEU A 82 8.87 11.87 10.15
N THR A 83 10.05 11.85 9.53
CA THR A 83 11.20 12.65 9.97
C THR A 83 11.26 13.96 9.19
N ASN A 84 12.05 14.93 9.66
CA ASN A 84 12.31 16.17 8.92
C ASN A 84 12.91 15.89 7.53
N LEU A 85 13.74 14.85 7.41
CA LEU A 85 14.28 14.41 6.13
C LEU A 85 13.18 13.85 5.22
N GLY A 86 12.26 13.07 5.78
CA GLY A 86 11.09 12.56 5.06
C GLY A 86 10.15 13.67 4.59
N GLU A 87 9.93 14.72 5.39
CA GLU A 87 9.15 15.89 4.97
C GLU A 87 9.77 16.59 3.77
N GLN A 88 11.08 16.84 3.81
CA GLN A 88 11.81 17.45 2.68
C GLN A 88 11.73 16.56 1.43
N TRP A 89 11.90 15.24 1.61
CA TRP A 89 11.78 14.28 0.52
C TRP A 89 10.37 14.27 -0.08
N LEU A 90 9.30 14.27 0.73
CA LEU A 90 7.92 14.30 0.23
C LEU A 90 7.65 15.53 -0.65
N ILE A 91 8.15 16.70 -0.23
CA ILE A 91 8.04 17.94 -1.00
C ILE A 91 8.81 17.82 -2.32
N ALA A 92 10.07 17.38 -2.27
CA ALA A 92 10.92 17.23 -3.45
C ALA A 92 10.38 16.18 -4.43
N PHE A 93 9.85 15.08 -3.92
CA PHE A 93 9.22 14.02 -4.70
C PHE A 93 7.90 14.48 -5.33
N GLY A 94 7.30 15.56 -4.83
CA GLY A 94 6.08 16.16 -5.35
C GLY A 94 4.80 15.56 -4.78
N VAL A 95 4.84 15.02 -3.55
CA VAL A 95 3.66 14.49 -2.87
C VAL A 95 2.80 15.65 -2.37
N LYS A 96 1.56 15.71 -2.85
CA LYS A 96 0.56 16.68 -2.40
C LYS A 96 -0.25 16.07 -1.26
N ILE A 97 -0.20 16.69 -0.09
CA ILE A 97 -0.98 16.27 1.08
C ILE A 97 -1.81 17.47 1.54
N ASP A 98 -3.13 17.33 1.45
CA ASP A 98 -4.04 18.35 1.99
C ASP A 98 -3.96 18.31 3.53
N GLY A 99 -3.62 19.43 4.16
CA GLY A 99 -3.68 19.55 5.62
C GLY A 99 -2.51 18.91 6.38
N LEU A 100 -1.28 18.96 5.84
CA LEU A 100 -0.01 18.59 6.53
C LEU A 100 0.15 19.24 7.93
N ASN A 101 -0.62 20.29 8.21
CA ASN A 101 -0.36 21.25 9.26
C ASN A 101 -1.14 21.03 10.57
N ARG A 102 -1.62 19.80 10.90
CA ARG A 102 -2.42 19.65 12.14
C ARG A 102 -2.05 18.65 13.22
N LEU A 103 -1.14 17.67 13.06
CA LEU A 103 -0.58 16.91 14.21
C LEU A 103 0.64 16.05 13.80
N ALA A 104 1.84 16.46 14.20
CA ALA A 104 3.05 15.65 14.43
C ALA A 104 3.10 14.23 13.79
N SER A 105 3.46 14.17 12.50
CA SER A 105 4.26 13.11 11.86
C SER A 105 3.79 11.64 11.97
N SER A 106 2.63 11.30 12.53
CA SER A 106 2.26 9.89 12.77
C SER A 106 1.63 9.24 11.53
N ILE A 107 2.22 8.14 11.09
CA ILE A 107 1.82 7.35 9.91
C ILE A 107 1.31 5.99 10.41
N PRO A 108 0.04 5.62 10.16
CA PRO A 108 -0.50 4.30 10.50
C PRO A 108 0.30 3.17 9.85
N ARG A 109 0.37 2.02 10.52
CA ARG A 109 0.88 0.76 9.94
C ARG A 109 -0.30 -0.12 9.59
N HIS A 110 -0.27 -0.73 8.41
CA HIS A 110 -1.18 -1.78 8.02
C HIS A 110 -0.38 -3.07 7.85
N ILE A 111 -0.98 -4.23 8.15
CA ILE A 111 -0.35 -5.52 7.90
C ILE A 111 -0.67 -5.99 6.49
N ASP A 112 0.36 -6.30 5.71
CA ASP A 112 0.15 -6.94 4.42
C ASP A 112 -0.16 -8.42 4.63
N TRP A 113 -1.35 -8.87 4.22
CA TRP A 113 -1.74 -10.28 4.36
C TRP A 113 -0.95 -11.27 3.47
N THR A 114 -0.35 -10.83 2.35
CA THR A 114 0.42 -11.71 1.45
C THR A 114 1.86 -11.79 1.89
N GLU A 115 2.40 -10.67 2.38
CA GLU A 115 3.80 -10.59 2.81
C GLU A 115 3.99 -10.81 4.31
N ARG A 116 2.93 -10.70 5.12
CA ARG A 116 2.96 -10.72 6.60
C ARG A 116 3.90 -9.67 7.20
N HIS A 117 4.08 -8.56 6.50
CA HIS A 117 4.93 -7.43 6.90
C HIS A 117 4.13 -6.14 6.94
N HIS A 118 4.58 -5.16 7.73
CA HIS A 118 3.93 -3.87 7.79
C HIS A 118 4.25 -2.99 6.58
N HIS A 119 3.27 -2.22 6.13
CA HIS A 119 3.45 -1.12 5.19
C HIS A 119 2.82 0.17 5.73
N ILE A 120 3.25 1.32 5.20
CA ILE A 120 2.66 2.61 5.55
C ILE A 120 1.19 2.69 5.10
N GLY A 121 0.37 3.33 5.92
CA GLY A 121 -1.02 3.67 5.62
C GLY A 121 -1.29 5.17 5.77
N GLY A 122 -2.58 5.56 5.68
CA GLY A 122 -3.03 6.93 5.88
C GLY A 122 -2.66 7.92 4.76
N PRO A 123 -2.84 9.24 5.00
CA PRO A 123 -2.74 10.27 3.96
C PRO A 123 -1.39 10.35 3.25
N ILE A 124 -0.28 10.12 3.98
CA ILE A 124 1.08 10.09 3.39
C ILE A 124 1.21 8.93 2.40
N ALA A 125 0.76 7.74 2.78
CA ALA A 125 0.80 6.57 1.90
C ALA A 125 -0.10 6.76 0.66
N VAL A 126 -1.27 7.38 0.83
CA VAL A 126 -2.16 7.74 -0.28
C VAL A 126 -1.50 8.76 -1.22
N GLY A 127 -0.88 9.80 -0.66
CA GLY A 127 -0.16 10.81 -1.43
C GLY A 127 0.99 10.22 -2.26
N ILE A 128 1.80 9.33 -1.66
CA ILE A 128 2.86 8.61 -2.37
C ILE A 128 2.27 7.75 -3.49
N THR A 129 1.23 6.98 -3.20
CA THR A 129 0.57 6.11 -4.18
C THR A 129 0.03 6.92 -5.36
N ARG A 130 -0.62 8.05 -5.08
CA ARG A 130 -1.10 8.99 -6.09
C ARG A 130 0.05 9.53 -6.93
N ARG A 131 1.16 9.94 -6.30
CA ARG A 131 2.33 10.47 -7.00
C ARG A 131 2.94 9.44 -7.94
N LEU A 132 3.06 8.18 -7.53
CA LEU A 132 3.56 7.09 -8.39
C LEU A 132 2.66 6.84 -9.61
N LEU A 133 1.33 6.96 -9.43
CA LEU A 133 0.36 6.89 -10.52
C LEU A 133 0.47 8.09 -11.47
N GLU A 134 0.58 9.30 -10.94
CA GLU A 134 0.74 10.54 -11.73
C GLU A 134 2.03 10.56 -12.55
N LEU A 135 3.11 9.97 -12.01
CA LEU A 135 4.38 9.78 -12.71
C LEU A 135 4.34 8.65 -13.76
N GLY A 136 3.28 7.85 -13.80
CA GLY A 136 3.19 6.67 -14.65
C GLY A 136 4.16 5.55 -14.28
N TRP A 137 4.73 5.58 -13.07
CA TRP A 137 5.63 4.52 -12.59
C TRP A 137 4.83 3.27 -12.25
N VAL A 138 3.60 3.44 -11.78
CA VAL A 138 2.65 2.36 -11.62
C VAL A 138 1.34 2.69 -12.33
N THR A 139 0.57 1.68 -12.69
CA THR A 139 -0.77 1.82 -13.25
C THR A 139 -1.75 0.85 -12.61
N ARG A 140 -3.06 1.05 -12.82
CA ARG A 140 -4.08 0.09 -12.38
C ARG A 140 -4.03 -1.15 -13.26
N GLY A 141 -3.97 -2.31 -12.63
CA GLY A 141 -3.98 -3.59 -13.33
C GLY A 141 -5.39 -4.06 -13.72
N PRO A 142 -5.47 -5.17 -14.47
CA PRO A 142 -6.74 -5.73 -14.96
C PRO A 142 -7.56 -6.42 -13.85
N VAL A 143 -6.94 -6.75 -12.72
CA VAL A 143 -7.61 -7.31 -11.54
C VAL A 143 -8.02 -6.17 -10.62
N ARG A 144 -9.22 -6.23 -10.05
CA ARG A 144 -9.69 -5.23 -9.09
C ARG A 144 -8.64 -5.03 -7.97
N ARG A 145 -8.28 -3.77 -7.72
CA ARG A 145 -7.23 -3.32 -6.77
C ARG A 145 -5.78 -3.67 -7.15
N SER A 146 -5.53 -4.46 -8.19
CA SER A 146 -4.14 -4.72 -8.62
C SER A 146 -3.49 -3.44 -9.15
N ILE A 147 -2.20 -3.32 -8.87
CA ILE A 147 -1.33 -2.28 -9.39
C ILE A 147 -0.23 -2.98 -10.20
N VAL A 148 0.14 -2.39 -11.33
CA VAL A 148 1.18 -2.91 -12.22
C VAL A 148 2.32 -1.92 -12.26
N LEU A 149 3.54 -2.41 -12.08
CA LEU A 149 4.76 -1.65 -12.27
C LEU A 149 5.06 -1.52 -13.76
N THR A 150 5.21 -0.29 -14.25
CA THR A 150 5.55 -0.05 -15.66
C THR A 150 7.05 -0.23 -15.89
N ASP A 151 7.48 -0.30 -17.16
CA ASP A 151 8.91 -0.41 -17.47
C ASP A 151 9.68 0.85 -17.06
N ALA A 152 9.10 2.03 -17.25
CA ALA A 152 9.64 3.27 -16.70
C ALA A 152 9.68 3.21 -15.16
N GLY A 153 8.60 2.71 -14.55
CA GLY A 153 8.51 2.52 -13.11
C GLY A 153 9.61 1.65 -12.54
N ARG A 154 9.96 0.52 -13.18
CA ARG A 154 11.08 -0.34 -12.75
C ARG A 154 12.37 0.46 -12.58
N ILE A 155 12.73 1.24 -13.59
CA ILE A 155 13.97 2.03 -13.59
C ILE A 155 13.91 3.12 -12.52
N HIS A 156 12.82 3.88 -12.47
CA HIS A 156 12.74 5.05 -11.60
C HIS A 156 12.51 4.69 -10.14
N ILE A 157 11.68 3.69 -9.84
CA ILE A 157 11.50 3.20 -8.46
C ILE A 157 12.80 2.63 -7.93
N GLN A 158 13.55 1.86 -8.74
CA GLN A 158 14.84 1.33 -8.31
C GLN A 158 15.80 2.46 -7.93
N ARG A 159 15.87 3.52 -8.74
CA ARG A 159 16.72 4.69 -8.47
C ARG A 159 16.27 5.51 -7.26
N GLU A 160 14.96 5.71 -7.10
CA GLU A 160 14.41 6.55 -6.03
C GLU A 160 14.51 5.85 -4.67
N PHE A 161 14.10 4.58 -4.63
CA PHE A 161 13.94 3.82 -3.39
C PHE A 161 15.11 2.87 -3.08
N ASN A 162 16.10 2.74 -3.99
CA ASN A 162 17.23 1.82 -3.88
C ASN A 162 16.77 0.37 -3.66
N PHE A 163 15.88 -0.12 -4.51
CA PHE A 163 15.56 -1.56 -4.53
C PHE A 163 16.76 -2.32 -5.07
N GLU A 164 17.14 -3.40 -4.37
CA GLU A 164 18.10 -4.38 -4.88
C GLU A 164 17.45 -5.21 -6.00
#